data_AF-A0AAU1Y5B3-F1
#
_entry.id   AF-A0AAU1Y5B3-F1
#
_cell.length_a   1.000
_cell.length_b   1.000
_cell.length_c   1.000
_cell.angle_alpha   90.00
_cell.angle_beta   90.00
_cell.angle_gamma   90.00
#
_symmetry.space_group_name_H-M   'P 1'
#
loop_
_entity.id
_entity.type
_entity.pdbx_description
1 polymer ?
#
loop_
_entity_poly.entity_id
_entity_poly.type
_entity_poly.pdbx_seq_one_letter_code
_entity_poly.pdbx_strand_id
1 'polypeptide(L)'
;MGEKTIVILPCQSLQPLLDFYVALGFEVTFQQRSPNPYAAVTRGGIELQFFATKRYEPAESLGTCYVVTDDVDGLYAAFRAGLKGAYGRIPTRGLPRIGPLKDMSYGMRQFLMTDPGGNCIRVGQPTSEDQHHRPAPKETFARALHHASLLADSKEDPAAAAKVIDRALERGERGETPTAPQLVRLLVLRADVAVRLGDEQAAADAIGRARAVPLTDEEREQVRDSLVRLEDLRSPGSA
;
A
#
# COMPACT_ATOMS: atom_id res chain seq x y z
N MET A 1 -15.42 33.23 -6.52
CA MET A 1 -14.88 32.95 -5.16
C MET A 1 -14.17 31.62 -5.28
N GLY A 2 -12.92 31.54 -4.82
CA GLY A 2 -12.10 30.34 -4.97
C GLY A 2 -11.73 29.82 -3.59
N GLU A 3 -12.54 28.94 -3.06
CA GLU A 3 -12.30 28.26 -1.80
C GLU A 3 -11.37 27.06 -2.02
N LYS A 4 -10.49 26.79 -1.06
CA LYS A 4 -9.61 25.62 -1.06
C LYS A 4 -9.66 24.94 0.30
N THR A 5 -9.85 23.63 0.30
CA THR A 5 -9.72 22.79 1.49
C THR A 5 -8.30 22.27 1.58
N ILE A 6 -7.68 22.37 2.76
CA ILE A 6 -6.33 21.89 3.02
C ILE A 6 -6.38 20.98 4.24
N VAL A 7 -5.79 19.79 4.11
CA VAL A 7 -5.62 18.91 5.26
C VAL A 7 -4.36 19.30 6.02
N ILE A 8 -4.47 19.35 7.35
CA ILE A 8 -3.35 19.60 8.25
C ILE A 8 -3.19 18.39 9.16
N LEU A 9 -2.04 17.71 9.07
CA LEU A 9 -1.81 16.41 9.70
C LEU A 9 -0.77 16.51 10.83
N PRO A 10 -0.91 15.72 11.91
CA PRO A 10 0.06 15.69 13.00
C PRO A 10 1.34 14.96 12.61
N CYS A 11 2.45 15.30 13.26
CA CYS A 11 3.66 14.50 13.27
C CYS A 11 4.45 14.71 14.57
N GLN A 12 5.40 13.81 14.85
CA GLN A 12 6.31 13.98 16.00
C GLN A 12 7.42 14.99 15.69
N SER A 13 7.95 14.98 14.46
CA SER A 13 9.00 15.87 13.99
C SER A 13 8.88 16.15 12.49
N LEU A 14 9.25 17.36 12.07
CA LEU A 14 9.09 17.78 10.66
C LEU A 14 10.15 17.19 9.73
N GLN A 15 11.41 17.05 10.15
CA GLN A 15 12.48 16.74 9.20
C GLN A 15 12.31 15.36 8.54
N PRO A 16 12.11 14.24 9.28
CA PRO A 16 11.90 12.93 8.65
C PRO A 16 10.66 12.90 7.73
N LEU A 17 9.62 13.65 8.11
CA LEU A 17 8.40 13.81 7.34
C LEU A 17 8.67 14.53 6.02
N LEU A 18 9.38 15.66 6.06
CA LEU A 18 9.72 16.44 4.86
C LEU A 18 10.64 15.64 3.93
N ASP A 19 11.63 14.92 4.47
CA ASP A 19 12.51 14.06 3.68
C ASP A 19 11.72 12.98 2.92
N PHE A 20 10.69 12.41 3.57
CA PHE A 20 9.77 11.46 2.93
C PHE A 20 8.97 12.10 1.80
N TYR A 21 8.31 13.24 2.01
CA TYR A 21 7.53 13.90 0.95
C TYR A 21 8.41 14.40 -0.20
N VAL A 22 9.63 14.88 0.08
CA VAL A 22 10.62 15.23 -0.96
C VAL A 22 11.02 14.00 -1.76
N ALA A 23 11.22 12.83 -1.12
CA ALA A 23 11.48 11.58 -1.83
C ALA A 23 10.32 11.19 -2.76
N LEU A 24 9.07 11.54 -2.42
CA LEU A 24 7.90 11.36 -3.29
C LEU A 24 7.78 12.42 -4.40
N GLY A 25 8.72 13.36 -4.47
CA GLY A 25 8.73 14.45 -5.44
C GLY A 25 7.77 15.58 -5.10
N PHE A 26 7.48 15.80 -3.81
CA PHE A 26 6.84 17.04 -3.35
C PHE A 26 7.90 18.12 -3.12
N GLU A 27 7.47 19.37 -3.29
CA GLU A 27 8.24 20.56 -2.95
C GLU A 27 7.83 21.07 -1.57
N VAL A 28 8.79 21.44 -0.74
CA VAL A 28 8.53 22.12 0.54
C VAL A 28 8.28 23.60 0.25
N THR A 29 7.03 24.04 0.38
CA THR A 29 6.63 25.43 0.08
C THR A 29 6.66 26.34 1.29
N PHE A 30 6.60 25.76 2.48
CA PHE A 30 6.71 26.49 3.74
C PHE A 30 7.33 25.61 4.83
N GLN A 31 8.19 26.19 5.65
CA GLN A 31 8.72 25.54 6.85
C GLN A 31 8.99 26.57 7.95
N GLN A 32 8.41 26.34 9.12
CA GLN A 32 8.66 27.08 10.34
C GLN A 32 9.15 26.11 11.42
N ARG A 33 10.32 26.37 11.98
CA ARG A 33 10.91 25.52 13.05
C ARG A 33 10.49 25.96 14.45
N SER A 34 10.29 27.27 14.66
CA SER A 34 9.91 27.86 15.94
C SER A 34 9.39 29.30 15.75
N PRO A 35 8.46 29.77 16.61
CA PRO A 35 7.60 28.98 17.52
C PRO A 35 6.62 28.12 16.70
N ASN A 36 6.05 27.06 17.27
CA ASN A 36 5.08 26.16 16.59
C ASN A 36 5.62 25.54 15.28
N PRO A 37 6.28 24.37 15.36
CA PRO A 37 6.79 23.70 14.17
C PRO A 37 5.66 23.41 13.19
N TYR A 38 5.79 23.95 11.97
CA TYR A 38 4.81 23.84 10.91
C TYR A 38 5.48 23.68 9.55
N ALA A 39 4.88 22.93 8.64
CA ALA A 39 5.35 22.87 7.26
C ALA A 39 4.23 22.64 6.26
N ALA A 40 4.45 23.05 5.01
CA ALA A 40 3.59 22.77 3.87
C ALA A 40 4.41 22.15 2.75
N VAL A 41 3.82 21.16 2.08
CA VAL A 41 4.40 20.52 0.89
C VAL A 41 3.37 20.48 -0.23
N THR A 42 3.84 20.60 -1.46
CA THR A 42 2.97 20.57 -2.64
C THR A 42 3.52 19.67 -3.75
N ARG A 43 2.61 19.08 -4.53
CA ARG A 43 2.92 18.35 -5.76
C ARG A 43 1.74 18.44 -6.70
N GLY A 44 1.88 19.18 -7.80
CA GLY A 44 0.77 19.46 -8.70
C GLY A 44 -0.40 20.09 -7.93
N GLY A 45 -1.59 19.50 -8.01
CA GLY A 45 -2.78 19.95 -7.27
C GLY A 45 -2.83 19.55 -5.78
N ILE A 46 -1.90 18.71 -5.31
CA ILE A 46 -1.89 18.19 -3.94
C ILE A 46 -1.18 19.20 -3.03
N GLU A 47 -1.86 19.60 -1.95
CA GLU A 47 -1.27 20.36 -0.86
C GLU A 47 -1.55 19.67 0.48
N LEU A 48 -0.48 19.38 1.22
CA LEU A 48 -0.54 18.80 2.55
C LEU A 48 0.24 19.71 3.51
N GLN A 49 -0.35 19.96 4.68
CA GLN A 49 0.30 20.76 5.73
C GLN A 49 0.43 19.94 7.00
N PHE A 50 1.38 20.32 7.86
CA PHE A 50 1.75 19.55 9.03
C PHE A 50 2.10 20.43 10.21
N PHE A 51 1.74 19.97 11.41
CA PHE A 51 2.20 20.53 12.67
C PHE A 51 2.92 19.46 13.49
N ALA A 52 3.99 19.83 14.21
CA ALA A 52 4.73 18.88 15.03
C ALA A 52 4.49 19.06 16.54
N THR A 53 4.23 17.94 17.22
CA THR A 53 4.10 17.87 18.69
C THR A 53 5.04 16.79 19.24
N LYS A 54 5.89 17.15 20.21
CA LYS A 54 6.92 16.23 20.75
C LYS A 54 6.36 14.97 21.43
N ARG A 55 5.17 15.04 22.03
CA ARG A 55 4.52 13.92 22.74
C ARG A 55 3.57 13.11 21.85
N TYR A 56 3.73 13.22 20.54
CA TYR A 56 2.89 12.51 19.58
C TYR A 56 3.50 11.13 19.26
N GLU A 57 2.65 10.10 19.26
CA GLU A 57 3.00 8.72 18.89
C GLU A 57 2.49 8.42 17.47
N PRO A 58 3.36 8.35 16.46
CA PRO A 58 2.97 8.05 15.08
C PRO A 58 2.19 6.74 14.93
N ALA A 59 2.49 5.71 15.72
CA ALA A 59 1.79 4.43 15.63
C ALA A 59 0.30 4.52 16.01
N GLU A 60 -0.11 5.55 16.74
CA GLU A 60 -1.49 5.80 17.19
C GLU A 60 -2.21 6.83 16.30
N SER A 61 -1.62 7.22 15.17
CA SER A 61 -2.21 8.22 14.28
C SER A 61 -3.55 7.78 13.71
N LEU A 62 -4.54 8.67 13.81
CA LEU A 62 -5.80 8.59 13.07
C LEU A 62 -5.81 9.55 11.86
N GLY A 63 -4.68 10.21 11.59
CA GLY A 63 -4.57 11.17 10.50
C GLY A 63 -4.77 10.49 9.16
N THR A 64 -5.74 10.97 8.38
CA THR A 64 -5.96 10.45 7.03
C THR A 64 -6.44 11.53 6.08
N CYS A 65 -6.08 11.40 4.81
CA CYS A 65 -6.69 12.17 3.74
C CYS A 65 -6.84 11.31 2.48
N TYR A 66 -7.69 11.77 1.57
CA TYR A 66 -7.89 11.14 0.28
C TYR A 66 -7.51 12.11 -0.83
N VAL A 67 -6.46 11.76 -1.57
CA VAL A 67 -6.09 12.36 -2.85
C VAL A 67 -6.80 11.61 -3.98
N VAL A 68 -7.64 12.32 -4.73
CA VAL A 68 -8.27 11.80 -5.96
C VAL A 68 -7.49 12.31 -7.16
N THR A 69 -7.20 11.42 -8.11
CA THR A 69 -6.43 11.69 -9.32
C THR A 69 -7.01 10.96 -10.52
N ASP A 70 -6.64 11.39 -11.72
CA ASP A 70 -6.88 10.74 -13.00
C ASP A 70 -5.69 9.86 -13.46
N ASP A 71 -4.57 9.89 -12.75
CA ASP A 71 -3.36 9.10 -13.04
C ASP A 71 -2.78 8.47 -11.76
N VAL A 72 -3.52 7.52 -11.18
CA VAL A 72 -3.07 6.81 -9.96
C VAL A 72 -1.85 5.93 -10.23
N ASP A 73 -1.77 5.33 -11.43
CA ASP A 73 -0.65 4.48 -11.84
C ASP A 73 0.65 5.28 -11.97
N GLY A 74 0.61 6.46 -12.60
CA GLY A 74 1.75 7.35 -12.72
C GLY A 74 2.23 7.88 -11.38
N LEU A 75 1.31 8.28 -10.49
CA LEU A 75 1.67 8.67 -9.11
C LEU A 75 2.29 7.50 -8.33
N TYR A 76 1.72 6.30 -8.43
CA TYR A 76 2.24 5.12 -7.75
C TYR A 76 3.66 4.78 -8.22
N ALA A 77 3.91 4.81 -9.53
CA ALA A 77 5.22 4.55 -10.11
C ALA A 77 6.24 5.61 -9.67
N ALA A 78 5.88 6.90 -9.72
CA ALA A 78 6.75 8.00 -9.32
C ALA A 78 7.13 7.92 -7.83
N PHE A 79 6.14 7.66 -6.97
CA PHE A 79 6.36 7.52 -5.52
C PHE A 79 7.28 6.36 -5.20
N ARG A 80 7.06 5.20 -5.82
CA ARG A 80 7.94 4.04 -5.64
C ARG A 80 9.36 4.33 -6.13
N ALA A 81 9.52 4.90 -7.33
CA ALA A 81 10.84 5.24 -7.86
C ALA A 81 11.61 6.19 -6.92
N GLY A 82 10.93 7.23 -6.41
CA GLY A 82 11.49 8.19 -5.48
C GLY A 82 11.89 7.58 -4.14
N LEU A 83 11.03 6.75 -3.54
CA LEU A 83 11.35 6.01 -2.31
C LEU A 83 12.54 5.05 -2.51
N LYS A 84 12.59 4.34 -3.64
CA LYS A 84 13.72 3.46 -3.97
C LYS A 84 15.01 4.26 -4.11
N GLY A 85 14.97 5.43 -4.73
CA GLY A 85 16.13 6.31 -4.87
C GLY A 85 16.63 6.85 -3.53
N ALA A 86 15.72 7.30 -2.66
CA ALA A 86 16.06 7.91 -1.39
C ALA A 86 16.44 6.90 -0.29
N TYR A 87 15.76 5.75 -0.24
CA TYR A 87 15.93 4.75 0.83
C TYR A 87 16.65 3.48 0.37
N GLY A 88 17.01 3.38 -0.91
CA GLY A 88 17.58 2.17 -1.52
C GLY A 88 16.56 1.03 -1.70
N ARG A 89 15.32 1.20 -1.23
CA ARG A 89 14.25 0.18 -1.25
C ARG A 89 12.87 0.82 -1.18
N ILE A 90 11.84 0.01 -1.44
CA ILE A 90 10.46 0.39 -1.17
C ILE A 90 10.09 -0.01 0.26
N PRO A 91 9.73 0.93 1.16
CA PRO A 91 9.29 0.58 2.50
C PRO A 91 7.90 -0.08 2.44
N THR A 92 7.82 -1.37 2.75
CA THR A 92 6.58 -2.17 2.64
C THR A 92 5.90 -2.46 3.98
N ARG A 93 6.58 -2.22 5.10
CA ARG A 93 6.12 -2.44 6.48
C ARG A 93 6.64 -1.34 7.41
N GLY A 94 5.98 -1.18 8.56
CA GLY A 94 6.35 -0.16 9.55
C GLY A 94 5.98 1.26 9.12
N LEU A 95 6.71 2.24 9.65
CA LEU A 95 6.59 3.66 9.30
C LEU A 95 7.94 4.16 8.75
N PRO A 96 7.95 4.84 7.59
CA PRO A 96 6.85 4.93 6.62
C PRO A 96 6.59 3.59 5.90
N ARG A 97 5.48 3.48 5.16
CA ARG A 97 5.21 2.35 4.25
C ARG A 97 4.35 2.75 3.05
N ILE A 98 4.46 2.00 1.96
CA ILE A 98 3.56 2.06 0.81
C ILE A 98 2.97 0.67 0.49
N GLY A 99 1.65 0.64 0.35
CA GLY A 99 0.87 -0.56 0.04
C GLY A 99 0.83 -0.89 -1.45
N PRO A 100 0.25 -2.04 -1.83
CA PRO A 100 0.04 -2.39 -3.22
C PRO A 100 -1.02 -1.48 -3.88
N LEU A 101 -0.84 -1.22 -5.18
CA LEU A 101 -1.87 -0.66 -6.05
C LEU A 101 -2.88 -1.75 -6.43
N LYS A 102 -4.16 -1.45 -6.30
CA LYS A 102 -5.23 -2.43 -6.59
C LYS A 102 -6.56 -1.76 -6.93
N ASP A 103 -7.39 -2.53 -7.61
CA ASP A 103 -8.79 -2.20 -7.84
C ASP A 103 -9.64 -2.63 -6.64
N MET A 104 -10.45 -1.71 -6.15
CA MET A 104 -11.30 -1.88 -4.98
C MET A 104 -12.71 -2.30 -5.40
N SER A 105 -13.38 -3.05 -4.52
CA SER A 105 -14.76 -3.51 -4.74
C SER A 105 -15.77 -2.36 -4.91
N TYR A 106 -15.40 -1.14 -4.52
CA TYR A 106 -16.22 0.07 -4.61
C TYR A 106 -15.79 1.00 -5.75
N GLY A 107 -15.18 0.47 -6.81
CA GLY A 107 -14.98 1.25 -8.03
C GLY A 107 -13.87 2.31 -7.95
N MET A 108 -12.84 2.05 -7.15
CA MET A 108 -11.64 2.89 -7.08
C MET A 108 -10.40 2.03 -7.37
N ARG A 109 -9.48 2.53 -8.19
CA ARG A 109 -8.11 2.01 -8.25
C ARG A 109 -7.26 2.85 -7.31
N GLN A 110 -6.64 2.24 -6.30
CA GLN A 110 -5.93 2.99 -5.27
C GLN A 110 -4.77 2.23 -4.63
N PHE A 111 -3.86 2.99 -4.05
CA PHE A 111 -2.87 2.53 -3.08
C PHE A 111 -2.95 3.39 -1.81
N LEU A 112 -2.42 2.86 -0.72
CA LEU A 112 -2.29 3.58 0.55
C LEU A 112 -0.81 3.79 0.85
N MET A 113 -0.47 4.95 1.39
CA MET A 113 0.83 5.18 2.01
C MET A 113 0.65 5.69 3.43
N THR A 114 1.56 5.30 4.31
CA THR A 114 1.64 5.83 5.66
C THR A 114 2.98 6.55 5.81
N ASP A 115 2.92 7.83 6.14
CA ASP A 115 4.11 8.67 6.28
C ASP A 115 4.83 8.42 7.64
N PRO A 116 6.01 9.02 7.88
CA PRO A 116 6.71 8.89 9.17
C PRO A 116 5.94 9.43 10.38
N GLY A 117 4.93 10.29 10.15
CA GLY A 117 3.99 10.76 11.17
C GLY A 117 2.85 9.77 11.43
N GLY A 118 2.81 8.62 10.76
CA GLY A 118 1.72 7.65 10.90
C GLY A 118 0.47 8.01 10.10
N ASN A 119 0.46 9.13 9.36
CA ASN A 119 -0.72 9.56 8.64
C ASN A 119 -0.96 8.69 7.41
N CYS A 120 -2.18 8.20 7.24
CA CYS A 120 -2.60 7.38 6.11
C CYS A 120 -3.13 8.23 4.96
N ILE A 121 -2.34 8.34 3.89
CA ILE A 121 -2.72 9.02 2.66
C ILE A 121 -3.25 7.99 1.67
N ARG A 122 -4.53 8.10 1.33
CA ARG A 122 -5.18 7.30 0.29
C ARG A 122 -5.03 8.03 -1.04
N VAL A 123 -4.51 7.37 -2.06
CA VAL A 123 -4.39 7.95 -3.41
C VAL A 123 -5.15 7.05 -4.35
N GLY A 124 -6.14 7.62 -5.05
CA GLY A 124 -7.06 6.79 -5.84
C GLY A 124 -7.70 7.51 -7.01
N GLN A 125 -8.11 6.70 -7.97
CA GLN A 125 -8.76 7.09 -9.20
C GLN A 125 -10.09 6.34 -9.34
N PRO A 126 -11.21 7.03 -9.61
CA PRO A 126 -12.48 6.38 -9.90
C PRO A 126 -12.38 5.50 -11.14
N THR A 127 -12.86 4.26 -11.03
CA THR A 127 -13.00 3.29 -12.12
C THR A 127 -14.46 2.94 -12.43
N SER A 128 -15.39 3.51 -11.65
CA SER A 128 -16.84 3.32 -11.76
C SER A 128 -17.57 4.54 -11.20
N GLU A 129 -18.73 4.87 -11.78
CA GLU A 129 -19.64 5.88 -11.21
C GLU A 129 -20.33 5.35 -9.94
N ASP A 130 -20.61 4.05 -9.89
CA ASP A 130 -21.12 3.40 -8.69
C ASP A 130 -19.97 3.05 -7.74
N GLN A 131 -19.97 3.71 -6.57
CA GLN A 131 -18.99 3.53 -5.50
C GLN A 131 -19.52 2.67 -4.34
N HIS A 132 -20.59 1.91 -4.54
CA HIS A 132 -21.01 0.91 -3.55
C HIS A 132 -20.11 -0.32 -3.59
N HIS A 133 -19.93 -0.96 -2.44
CA HIS A 133 -19.20 -2.22 -2.38
C HIS A 133 -19.93 -3.31 -3.16
N ARG A 134 -19.27 -3.81 -4.20
CA ARG A 134 -19.70 -5.03 -4.91
C ARG A 134 -19.70 -6.23 -3.95
N PRO A 135 -20.63 -7.18 -4.13
CA PRO A 135 -20.65 -8.39 -3.31
C PRO A 135 -19.38 -9.20 -3.50
N ALA A 136 -19.02 -9.97 -2.48
CA ALA A 136 -17.89 -10.88 -2.55
C ALA A 136 -18.06 -11.88 -3.72
N PRO A 137 -16.97 -12.25 -4.43
CA PRO A 137 -17.01 -13.29 -5.43
C PRO A 137 -17.55 -14.62 -4.87
N LYS A 138 -18.23 -15.39 -5.71
CA LYS A 138 -18.76 -16.71 -5.34
C LYS A 138 -17.73 -17.84 -5.49
N GLU A 139 -16.83 -17.71 -6.45
CA GLU A 139 -15.78 -18.69 -6.76
C GLU A 139 -14.76 -18.79 -5.62
N THR A 140 -14.31 -20.01 -5.31
CA THR A 140 -13.57 -20.35 -4.10
C THR A 140 -12.33 -19.48 -3.88
N PHE A 141 -11.47 -19.37 -4.89
CA PHE A 141 -10.19 -18.66 -4.77
C PHE A 141 -10.35 -17.15 -4.87
N ALA A 142 -11.22 -16.65 -5.74
CA ALA A 142 -11.57 -15.23 -5.79
C ALA A 142 -12.18 -14.75 -4.47
N ARG A 143 -13.03 -15.58 -3.83
CA ARG A 143 -13.58 -15.30 -2.50
C ARG A 143 -12.51 -15.29 -1.42
N ALA A 144 -11.57 -16.24 -1.46
CA ALA A 144 -10.45 -16.27 -0.52
C ALA A 144 -9.57 -15.02 -0.66
N LEU A 145 -9.21 -14.63 -1.90
CA LEU A 145 -8.46 -13.41 -2.19
C LEU A 145 -9.18 -12.15 -1.68
N HIS A 146 -10.48 -12.06 -1.93
CA HIS A 146 -11.31 -10.95 -1.47
C HIS A 146 -11.29 -10.82 0.06
N HIS A 147 -11.56 -11.90 0.79
CA HIS A 147 -11.58 -11.88 2.25
C HIS A 147 -10.18 -11.67 2.86
N ALA A 148 -9.15 -12.28 2.31
CA ALA A 148 -7.78 -12.10 2.76
C ALA A 148 -7.33 -10.64 2.60
N SER A 149 -7.67 -10.01 1.46
CA SER A 149 -7.36 -8.61 1.21
C SER A 149 -8.09 -7.67 2.18
N LEU A 150 -9.38 -7.95 2.48
CA LEU A 150 -10.14 -7.19 3.48
C LEU A 150 -9.54 -7.31 4.88
N LEU A 151 -9.13 -8.52 5.28
CA LEU A 151 -8.49 -8.75 6.58
C LEU A 151 -7.16 -8.01 6.66
N ALA A 152 -6.31 -8.14 5.64
CA ALA A 152 -4.97 -7.55 5.63
C ALA A 152 -5.00 -6.01 5.60
N ASP A 153 -5.88 -5.40 4.79
CA ASP A 153 -5.81 -3.97 4.49
C ASP A 153 -6.90 -3.13 5.13
N SER A 154 -8.08 -3.69 5.43
CA SER A 154 -9.18 -2.93 6.04
C SER A 154 -9.32 -3.19 7.54
N LYS A 155 -9.04 -4.42 7.98
CA LYS A 155 -9.09 -4.79 9.41
C LYS A 155 -7.72 -4.77 10.09
N GLU A 156 -6.66 -4.53 9.32
CA GLU A 156 -5.26 -4.59 9.77
C GLU A 156 -4.95 -5.89 10.55
N ASP A 157 -5.53 -7.00 10.10
CA ASP A 157 -5.37 -8.34 10.69
C ASP A 157 -4.61 -9.26 9.70
N PRO A 158 -3.27 -9.09 9.58
CA PRO A 158 -2.47 -9.92 8.71
C PRO A 158 -2.47 -11.39 9.15
N ALA A 159 -2.60 -11.69 10.45
CA ALA A 159 -2.61 -13.07 10.94
C ALA A 159 -3.84 -13.85 10.46
N ALA A 160 -5.03 -13.24 10.48
CA ALA A 160 -6.23 -13.86 9.93
C ALA A 160 -6.17 -13.96 8.40
N ALA A 161 -5.62 -12.95 7.72
CA ALA A 161 -5.40 -13.01 6.27
C ALA A 161 -4.53 -14.21 5.88
N ALA A 162 -3.41 -14.43 6.57
CA ALA A 162 -2.53 -15.59 6.36
C ALA A 162 -3.31 -16.91 6.45
N LYS A 163 -4.11 -17.10 7.51
CA LYS A 163 -4.92 -18.31 7.71
C LYS A 163 -5.92 -18.56 6.57
N VAL A 164 -6.51 -17.51 6.02
CA VAL A 164 -7.44 -17.63 4.87
C VAL A 164 -6.68 -18.09 3.62
N ILE A 165 -5.50 -17.51 3.37
CA ILE A 165 -4.68 -17.83 2.20
C ILE A 165 -4.13 -19.25 2.30
N ASP A 166 -3.58 -19.64 3.46
CA ASP A 166 -3.01 -20.98 3.68
C ASP A 166 -4.07 -22.07 3.44
N ARG A 167 -5.29 -21.87 3.96
CA ARG A 167 -6.42 -22.78 3.68
C ARG A 167 -6.81 -22.85 2.21
N ALA A 168 -6.66 -21.76 1.45
CA ALA A 168 -6.92 -21.77 0.02
C ALA A 168 -5.83 -22.55 -0.72
N LEU A 169 -4.56 -22.31 -0.40
CA LEU A 169 -3.42 -23.04 -0.98
C LEU A 169 -3.51 -24.56 -0.70
N GLU A 170 -3.87 -24.95 0.52
CA GLU A 170 -4.09 -26.36 0.89
C GLU A 170 -5.23 -27.03 0.11
N ARG A 171 -6.29 -26.29 -0.26
CA ARG A 171 -7.36 -26.81 -1.14
C ARG A 171 -6.86 -27.04 -2.56
N GLY A 172 -6.01 -26.13 -3.03
CA GLY A 172 -5.23 -26.24 -4.27
C GLY A 172 -4.58 -27.59 -4.46
N GLU A 173 -3.91 -28.04 -3.40
CA GLU A 173 -3.13 -29.29 -3.37
C GLU A 173 -4.02 -30.55 -3.29
N ARG A 174 -5.29 -30.42 -2.86
CA ARG A 174 -6.24 -31.52 -2.65
C ARG A 174 -7.21 -31.76 -3.83
N GLY A 175 -7.06 -31.03 -4.94
CA GLY A 175 -7.75 -31.31 -6.20
C GLY A 175 -8.62 -30.20 -6.77
N GLU A 176 -8.83 -29.08 -6.06
CA GLU A 176 -9.45 -27.87 -6.63
C GLU A 176 -8.33 -26.89 -6.99
N THR A 177 -7.88 -26.82 -8.25
CA THR A 177 -6.67 -26.05 -8.61
C THR A 177 -7.01 -24.59 -8.94
N PRO A 178 -6.35 -23.58 -8.31
CA PRO A 178 -6.49 -22.19 -8.73
C PRO A 178 -5.88 -21.99 -10.13
N THR A 179 -6.42 -21.05 -10.90
CA THR A 179 -5.74 -20.58 -12.12
C THR A 179 -4.36 -20.00 -11.78
N ALA A 180 -3.42 -19.98 -12.73
CA ALA A 180 -2.09 -19.42 -12.50
C ALA A 180 -2.13 -17.96 -12.00
N PRO A 181 -2.98 -17.05 -12.53
CA PRO A 181 -3.19 -15.72 -11.97
C PRO A 181 -3.65 -15.71 -10.51
N GLN A 182 -4.61 -16.57 -10.14
CA GLN A 182 -5.10 -16.66 -8.77
C GLN A 182 -4.02 -17.16 -7.82
N LEU A 183 -3.25 -18.18 -8.24
CA LEU A 183 -2.15 -18.72 -7.45
C LEU A 183 -1.08 -17.66 -7.18
N VAL A 184 -0.69 -16.88 -8.19
CA VAL A 184 0.27 -15.77 -8.01
C VAL A 184 -0.28 -14.73 -7.05
N ARG A 185 -1.55 -14.30 -7.22
CA ARG A 185 -2.17 -13.32 -6.32
C ARG A 185 -2.21 -13.82 -4.87
N LEU A 186 -2.52 -15.11 -4.64
CA LEU A 186 -2.52 -15.72 -3.31
C LEU A 186 -1.11 -15.72 -2.70
N LEU A 187 -0.11 -16.15 -3.46
CA LEU A 187 1.28 -16.24 -2.99
C LEU A 187 1.88 -14.85 -2.73
N VAL A 188 1.62 -13.87 -3.59
CA VAL A 188 2.06 -12.48 -3.37
C VAL A 188 1.40 -11.88 -2.14
N LEU A 189 0.10 -12.07 -1.95
CA LEU A 189 -0.58 -11.59 -0.74
C LEU A 189 -0.07 -12.30 0.52
N ARG A 190 0.26 -13.60 0.42
CA ARG A 190 0.83 -14.36 1.53
C ARG A 190 2.21 -13.85 1.91
N ALA A 191 3.06 -13.56 0.92
CA ALA A 191 4.37 -12.97 1.12
C ALA A 191 4.27 -11.60 1.79
N ASP A 192 3.37 -10.75 1.29
CA ASP A 192 3.14 -9.41 1.85
C ASP A 192 2.72 -9.47 3.33
N VAL A 193 1.74 -10.32 3.63
CA VAL A 193 1.27 -10.57 5.00
C VAL A 193 2.38 -11.15 5.89
N ALA A 194 3.20 -12.07 5.37
CA ALA A 194 4.34 -12.62 6.11
C ALA A 194 5.36 -11.53 6.48
N VAL A 195 5.68 -10.64 5.54
CA VAL A 195 6.58 -9.49 5.78
C VAL A 195 6.03 -8.58 6.88
N ARG A 196 4.72 -8.30 6.87
CA ARG A 196 4.04 -7.51 7.93
C ARG A 196 4.07 -8.20 9.29
N LEU A 197 4.02 -9.54 9.33
CA LEU A 197 4.09 -10.34 10.55
C LEU A 197 5.54 -10.58 11.05
N GLY A 198 6.56 -10.22 10.26
CA GLY A 198 7.96 -10.53 10.58
C GLY A 198 8.34 -11.99 10.34
N ASP A 199 7.53 -12.76 9.60
CA ASP A 199 7.81 -14.15 9.24
C ASP A 199 8.62 -14.22 7.95
N GLU A 200 9.94 -14.08 8.08
CA GLU A 200 10.87 -14.03 6.94
C GLU A 200 10.91 -15.34 6.14
N GLN A 201 10.77 -16.48 6.82
CA GLN A 201 10.79 -17.78 6.17
C GLN A 201 9.54 -17.99 5.31
N ALA A 202 8.34 -17.69 5.83
CA ALA A 202 7.12 -17.80 5.03
C ALA A 202 7.08 -16.75 3.91
N ALA A 203 7.66 -15.56 4.13
CA ALA A 203 7.81 -14.56 3.08
C ALA A 203 8.68 -15.11 1.93
N ALA A 204 9.86 -15.65 2.25
CA ALA A 204 10.77 -16.19 1.26
C ALA A 204 10.18 -17.39 0.49
N ASP A 205 9.50 -18.31 1.17
CA ASP A 205 8.80 -19.44 0.54
C ASP A 205 7.73 -18.95 -0.45
N ALA A 206 6.83 -18.08 0.01
CA ALA A 206 5.75 -17.57 -0.81
C ALA A 206 6.28 -16.78 -2.03
N ILE A 207 7.35 -15.99 -1.86
CA ILE A 207 8.05 -15.30 -2.95
C ILE A 207 8.62 -16.30 -3.96
N GLY A 208 9.33 -17.33 -3.48
CA GLY A 208 9.93 -18.36 -4.33
C GLY A 208 8.88 -19.09 -5.17
N ARG A 209 7.79 -19.52 -4.50
CA ARG A 209 6.66 -20.19 -5.15
C ARG A 209 5.98 -19.30 -6.17
N ALA A 210 5.73 -18.02 -5.86
CA ALA A 210 5.07 -17.08 -6.77
C ALA A 210 5.84 -16.93 -8.09
N ARG A 211 7.18 -16.94 -8.02
CA ARG A 211 8.08 -16.80 -9.17
C ARG A 211 8.18 -18.06 -10.03
N ALA A 212 7.96 -19.21 -9.42
CA ALA A 212 7.98 -20.49 -10.11
C ALA A 212 6.68 -20.77 -10.89
N VAL A 213 5.63 -19.98 -10.70
CA VAL A 213 4.37 -20.15 -11.44
C VAL A 213 4.59 -19.78 -12.91
N PRO A 214 4.36 -20.71 -13.86
CA PRO A 214 4.40 -20.38 -15.28
C PRO A 214 3.21 -19.49 -15.64
N LEU A 215 3.49 -18.39 -16.35
CA LEU A 215 2.48 -17.45 -16.82
C LEU A 215 2.68 -17.21 -18.32
N THR A 216 1.59 -17.23 -19.07
CA THR A 216 1.53 -16.65 -20.42
C THR A 216 1.69 -15.13 -20.37
N ASP A 217 1.91 -14.48 -21.51
CA ASP A 217 2.00 -13.01 -21.58
C ASP A 217 0.69 -12.34 -21.15
N GLU A 218 -0.46 -12.93 -21.50
CA GLU A 218 -1.77 -12.45 -21.09
C GLU A 218 -1.97 -12.58 -19.58
N GLU A 219 -1.62 -13.71 -18.98
CA GLU A 219 -1.72 -13.92 -17.53
C GLU A 219 -0.77 -12.99 -16.77
N ARG A 220 0.44 -12.77 -17.31
CA ARG A 220 1.42 -11.82 -16.74
C ARG A 220 0.87 -10.41 -16.69
N GLU A 221 0.14 -10.00 -17.73
CA GLU A 221 -0.54 -8.72 -17.76
C GLU A 221 -1.65 -8.65 -16.70
N GLN A 222 -2.46 -9.70 -16.57
CA GLN A 222 -3.53 -9.77 -15.56
C GLN A 222 -3.02 -9.70 -14.10
N VAL A 223 -1.79 -10.13 -13.85
CA VAL A 223 -1.16 -10.06 -12.52
C VAL A 223 -0.06 -9.01 -12.40
N ARG A 224 0.03 -8.05 -13.34
CA ARG A 224 1.08 -7.03 -13.38
C ARG A 224 1.28 -6.35 -12.02
N ASP A 225 0.22 -5.88 -11.38
CA ASP A 225 0.28 -5.23 -10.06
C ASP A 225 0.83 -6.15 -8.96
N SER A 226 0.47 -7.44 -9.00
CA SER A 226 0.99 -8.43 -8.05
C SER A 226 2.47 -8.72 -8.28
N LEU A 227 2.93 -8.77 -9.53
CA LEU A 227 4.35 -8.94 -9.86
C LEU A 227 5.17 -7.72 -9.46
N VAL A 228 4.60 -6.52 -9.63
CA VAL A 228 5.19 -5.27 -9.15
C VAL A 228 5.36 -5.31 -7.63
N ARG A 229 4.32 -5.71 -6.88
CA ARG A 229 4.40 -5.87 -5.42
C ARG A 229 5.40 -6.94 -5.02
N LEU A 230 5.45 -8.05 -5.75
CA LEU A 230 6.38 -9.15 -5.50
C LEU A 230 7.83 -8.66 -5.53
N GLU A 231 8.21 -7.80 -6.47
CA GLU A 231 9.55 -7.23 -6.53
C GLU A 231 9.85 -6.27 -5.36
N ASP A 232 8.86 -5.52 -4.86
CA ASP A 232 9.04 -4.65 -3.70
C ASP A 232 9.35 -5.44 -2.42
N LEU A 233 8.76 -6.63 -2.27
CA LEU A 233 8.94 -7.49 -1.11
C LEU A 233 10.31 -8.17 -1.05
N ARG A 234 11.10 -8.14 -2.15
CA ARG A 234 12.42 -8.80 -2.23
C ARG A 234 13.55 -8.01 -1.58
N SER A 235 13.31 -6.76 -1.17
CA SER A 235 14.35 -5.92 -0.59
C SER A 235 14.43 -6.16 0.92
N PRO A 236 15.42 -6.92 1.43
CA PRO A 236 15.54 -7.19 2.86
C PRO A 236 15.68 -5.87 3.62
N GLY A 237 14.86 -5.69 4.65
CA GLY A 237 15.10 -4.67 5.65
C GLY A 237 16.11 -5.20 6.65
N SER A 238 17.35 -4.71 6.63
CA SER A 238 18.11 -4.65 7.87
C SER A 238 17.30 -3.79 8.83
N ALA A 239 16.81 -4.42 9.90
CA ALA A 239 16.28 -3.74 11.07
C ALA A 239 17.36 -2.85 11.69
#